data_AF-A0A512BBW5-F1
#
_entry.id   AF-A0A512BBW5-F1
#
_cell.length_a   1.000
_cell.length_b   1.000
_cell.length_c   1.000
_cell.angle_alpha   90.00
_cell.angle_beta   90.00
_cell.angle_gamma   90.00
#
_symmetry.space_group_name_H-M   'P 1'
#
loop_
_entity.id
_entity.type
_entity.pdbx_description
1 polymer ?
#
loop_
_entity_poly.entity_id
_entity_poly.type
_entity_poly.pdbx_seq_one_letter_code
_entity_poly.pdbx_strand_id
1 'polypeptide(L)'
;MAENYFGITDTGKMRTNNEDTFIAQPVLNDQFIAACVIDGVGGYEGGEVAARLAHDAILERFGGKSDDYIKLMKDAIAAANEAIYTEKKVSRANEQMACVLTVALADIPNNKFYYCHVGDTRLYLFRDNSLVKITRDHSFVGFLEDSGRLSEEAAMRHPKRNEINKALGFDAAIKGDDYIETGESPFLPGDTILLCSDGLSDMIGNSAITAILGTTKSLSFKAKALVDAANEAGGKDNITVVLVQNNKSPLKQIATKPAVSLKKNESQDGYDVLKESNSNSHEKTVLKNKKRRSIIPFLIFLSILIVAAFLWIIYSNYKNKRAHEEELKNAVVVKERNPEEQKFIDSINGNTTKEVFVLNTPETTSITITDSIPVTNDSLHIIGNGVTLISDSTYKGPAFIMSPGSRYLLLDSLTLENFDIGVLTRTSGLHLKNVQFKNCRVPVQYNFLFKDRPVINGRFADTVFYNSNSIHL
;
A
#
# COMPACT_ATOMS: atom_id res chain seq x y z
N MET A 1 -25.88 3.39 -28.31
CA MET A 1 -24.89 4.17 -27.52
C MET A 1 -23.90 3.17 -26.94
N ALA A 2 -22.65 3.53 -26.68
CA ALA A 2 -21.76 2.61 -25.97
C ALA A 2 -22.18 2.58 -24.50
N GLU A 3 -22.58 1.42 -24.00
CA GLU A 3 -22.88 1.23 -22.58
C GLU A 3 -21.60 1.48 -21.78
N ASN A 4 -21.69 2.41 -20.85
CA ASN A 4 -20.59 2.84 -19.99
C ASN A 4 -20.48 2.00 -18.71
N TYR A 5 -21.21 0.88 -18.66
CA TYR A 5 -21.10 -0.17 -17.67
C TYR A 5 -21.39 -1.51 -18.33
N PHE A 6 -20.88 -2.59 -17.77
CA PHE A 6 -21.17 -3.96 -18.20
C PHE A 6 -20.87 -4.95 -17.07
N GLY A 7 -21.76 -5.91 -16.83
CA GLY A 7 -21.54 -6.98 -15.86
C GLY A 7 -21.69 -8.35 -16.51
N ILE A 8 -20.91 -9.32 -16.03
CA ILE A 8 -20.96 -10.72 -16.45
C ILE A 8 -20.55 -11.63 -15.28
N THR A 9 -21.17 -12.80 -15.21
CA THR A 9 -20.78 -13.90 -14.32
C THR A 9 -20.69 -15.18 -15.14
N ASP A 10 -19.78 -16.08 -14.77
CA ASP A 10 -19.55 -17.38 -15.39
C ASP A 10 -19.27 -18.41 -14.29
N THR A 11 -19.81 -19.62 -14.42
CA THR A 11 -19.66 -20.69 -13.43
C THR A 11 -18.20 -21.12 -13.23
N GLY A 12 -17.31 -20.85 -14.18
CA GLY A 12 -15.97 -21.42 -14.22
C GLY A 12 -15.98 -22.86 -14.74
N LYS A 13 -14.78 -23.41 -14.98
CA LYS A 13 -14.60 -24.77 -15.53
C LYS A 13 -14.67 -25.89 -14.49
N MET A 14 -14.51 -25.58 -13.20
CA MET A 14 -14.41 -26.59 -12.13
C MET A 14 -15.60 -26.61 -11.16
N ARG A 15 -16.52 -25.64 -11.22
CA ARG A 15 -17.76 -25.64 -10.43
C ARG A 15 -18.94 -26.15 -11.28
N THR A 16 -20.03 -26.54 -10.63
CA THR A 16 -21.27 -26.99 -11.28
C THR A 16 -22.47 -26.09 -11.00
N ASN A 17 -22.44 -25.30 -9.92
CA ASN A 17 -23.36 -24.20 -9.68
C ASN A 17 -22.58 -22.87 -9.67
N ASN A 18 -23.27 -21.76 -9.92
CA ASN A 18 -22.75 -20.41 -9.80
C ASN A 18 -23.35 -19.75 -8.56
N GLU A 19 -22.52 -19.59 -7.53
CA GLU A 19 -22.89 -18.97 -6.25
C GLU A 19 -22.66 -17.45 -6.27
N ASP A 20 -22.04 -16.91 -7.32
CA ASP A 20 -21.89 -15.46 -7.54
C ASP A 20 -23.16 -14.81 -8.12
N THR A 21 -23.32 -13.51 -7.85
CA THR A 21 -24.18 -12.61 -8.62
C THR A 21 -23.62 -11.19 -8.67
N PHE A 22 -24.24 -10.32 -9.46
CA PHE A 22 -23.79 -8.93 -9.63
C PHE A 22 -24.94 -7.95 -9.83
N ILE A 23 -24.65 -6.67 -9.61
CA ILE A 23 -25.50 -5.53 -10.01
C ILE A 23 -24.70 -4.68 -10.98
N ALA A 24 -25.29 -4.29 -12.11
CA ALA A 24 -24.68 -3.40 -13.09
C ALA A 24 -25.77 -2.60 -13.81
N GLN A 25 -26.34 -1.58 -13.15
CA GLN A 25 -27.47 -0.80 -13.69
C GLN A 25 -27.56 0.62 -13.11
N PRO A 26 -28.30 1.55 -13.77
CA PRO A 26 -28.65 2.84 -13.19
C PRO A 26 -29.52 2.69 -11.93
N VAL A 27 -29.30 3.53 -10.94
CA VAL A 27 -30.08 3.58 -9.69
C VAL A 27 -30.30 5.03 -9.24
N LEU A 28 -31.12 5.23 -8.20
CA LEU A 28 -31.37 6.54 -7.58
C LEU A 28 -31.85 7.59 -8.60
N ASN A 29 -32.80 7.21 -9.47
CA ASN A 29 -33.33 8.03 -10.57
C ASN A 29 -32.26 8.38 -11.63
N ASP A 30 -31.53 7.37 -12.10
CA ASP A 30 -30.44 7.45 -13.09
C ASP A 30 -29.25 8.36 -12.69
N GLN A 31 -29.18 8.81 -11.43
CA GLN A 31 -28.10 9.67 -10.94
C GLN A 31 -26.76 8.90 -10.84
N PHE A 32 -26.81 7.61 -10.49
CA PHE A 32 -25.63 6.77 -10.30
C PHE A 32 -25.75 5.51 -11.15
N ILE A 33 -24.60 4.96 -11.53
CA ILE A 33 -24.51 3.54 -11.90
C ILE A 33 -24.13 2.74 -10.65
N ALA A 34 -24.96 1.80 -10.25
CA ALA A 34 -24.60 0.80 -9.25
C ALA A 34 -23.81 -0.33 -9.91
N ALA A 35 -22.62 -0.59 -9.37
CA ALA A 35 -21.83 -1.78 -9.64
C ALA A 35 -21.72 -2.57 -8.34
N CYS A 36 -22.06 -3.85 -8.35
CA CYS A 36 -21.86 -4.74 -7.20
C CYS A 36 -21.38 -6.09 -7.68
N VAL A 37 -20.44 -6.70 -6.96
CA VAL A 37 -20.15 -8.13 -7.07
C VAL A 37 -20.40 -8.76 -5.71
N ILE A 38 -21.10 -9.89 -5.72
CA ILE A 38 -21.53 -10.63 -4.54
C ILE A 38 -21.14 -12.09 -4.80
N ASP A 39 -20.34 -12.65 -3.91
CA ASP A 39 -19.85 -14.03 -3.98
C ASP A 39 -20.46 -14.80 -2.79
N GLY A 40 -21.16 -15.88 -3.13
CA GLY A 40 -21.91 -16.71 -2.21
C GLY A 40 -21.07 -17.86 -1.64
N VAL A 41 -20.90 -17.87 -0.33
CA VAL A 41 -20.12 -18.90 0.39
C VAL A 41 -21.05 -19.75 1.26
N GLY A 42 -21.33 -20.99 0.86
CA GLY A 42 -22.07 -21.93 1.71
C GLY A 42 -22.34 -23.27 1.06
N GLY A 43 -21.78 -24.35 1.63
CA GLY A 43 -21.80 -25.69 1.02
C GLY A 43 -23.19 -26.21 0.61
N TYR A 44 -23.18 -27.06 -0.42
CA TYR A 44 -24.35 -27.59 -1.14
C TYR A 44 -25.02 -26.57 -2.08
N GLU A 45 -25.88 -25.69 -1.57
CA GLU A 45 -26.63 -24.68 -2.37
C GLU A 45 -26.80 -23.36 -1.58
N GLY A 46 -26.06 -23.19 -0.48
CA GLY A 46 -26.25 -22.05 0.42
C GLY A 46 -25.75 -20.74 -0.17
N GLY A 47 -24.62 -20.76 -0.89
CA GLY A 47 -24.00 -19.56 -1.45
C GLY A 47 -24.94 -18.79 -2.38
N GLU A 48 -25.52 -19.47 -3.38
CA GLU A 48 -26.48 -18.89 -4.33
C GLU A 48 -27.67 -18.19 -3.62
N VAL A 49 -28.21 -18.82 -2.56
CA VAL A 49 -29.31 -18.24 -1.78
C VAL A 49 -28.87 -16.97 -1.05
N ALA A 50 -27.70 -16.98 -0.41
CA ALA A 50 -27.18 -15.79 0.28
C ALA A 50 -26.85 -14.65 -0.70
N ALA A 51 -26.22 -14.96 -1.82
CA ALA A 51 -25.85 -14.01 -2.85
C ALA A 51 -27.09 -13.33 -3.47
N ARG A 52 -28.14 -14.10 -3.78
CA ARG A 52 -29.44 -13.57 -4.23
C ARG A 52 -30.11 -12.67 -3.17
N LEU A 53 -30.16 -13.11 -1.91
CA LEU A 53 -30.76 -12.30 -0.84
C LEU A 53 -30.03 -10.96 -0.65
N ALA A 54 -28.70 -10.95 -0.77
CA ALA A 54 -27.93 -9.72 -0.73
C ALA A 54 -28.17 -8.82 -1.95
N HIS A 55 -28.22 -9.39 -3.16
CA HIS A 55 -28.57 -8.66 -4.39
C HIS A 55 -29.91 -7.93 -4.26
N ASP A 56 -30.96 -8.66 -3.85
CA ASP A 56 -32.32 -8.13 -3.79
C ASP A 56 -32.45 -7.04 -2.71
N ALA A 57 -31.87 -7.26 -1.52
CA ALA A 57 -31.88 -6.29 -0.43
C ALA A 57 -31.11 -4.99 -0.77
N ILE A 58 -30.00 -5.10 -1.52
CA ILE A 58 -29.24 -3.93 -1.97
C ILE A 58 -30.04 -3.13 -3.01
N LEU A 59 -30.65 -3.79 -3.99
CA LEU A 59 -31.46 -3.12 -5.01
C LEU A 59 -32.72 -2.46 -4.42
N GLU A 60 -33.41 -3.09 -3.48
CA GLU A 60 -34.57 -2.50 -2.81
C GLU A 60 -34.21 -1.15 -2.16
N ARG A 61 -33.07 -1.10 -1.45
CA ARG A 61 -32.59 0.10 -0.76
C ARG A 61 -32.17 1.21 -1.72
N PHE A 62 -31.65 0.87 -2.90
CA PHE A 62 -31.31 1.85 -3.94
C PHE A 62 -32.50 2.43 -4.72
N GLY A 63 -33.73 1.97 -4.44
CA GLY A 63 -34.97 2.62 -4.88
C GLY A 63 -35.37 3.87 -4.08
N GLY A 64 -34.69 4.15 -2.97
CA GLY A 64 -35.00 5.28 -2.08
C GLY A 64 -34.44 6.64 -2.54
N LYS A 65 -34.50 7.62 -1.62
CA LYS A 65 -33.74 8.88 -1.70
C LYS A 65 -32.81 8.96 -0.51
N SER A 66 -31.58 9.40 -0.72
CA SER A 66 -30.64 9.74 0.35
C SER A 66 -29.72 10.87 -0.11
N ASP A 67 -29.35 11.73 0.83
CA ASP A 67 -28.29 12.74 0.67
C ASP A 67 -26.94 12.23 1.21
N ASP A 68 -26.93 11.07 1.89
CA ASP A 68 -25.75 10.34 2.37
C ASP A 68 -25.71 8.96 1.71
N TYR A 69 -24.87 8.82 0.68
CA TYR A 69 -24.76 7.61 -0.12
C TYR A 69 -23.94 6.51 0.57
N ILE A 70 -22.98 6.87 1.43
CA ILE A 70 -22.21 5.89 2.22
C ILE A 70 -23.13 5.24 3.24
N LYS A 71 -23.92 6.03 3.98
CA LYS A 71 -24.90 5.51 4.91
C LYS A 71 -25.95 4.65 4.19
N LEU A 72 -26.48 5.11 3.05
CA LEU A 72 -27.43 4.31 2.26
C LEU A 72 -26.86 2.92 1.90
N MET A 73 -25.60 2.85 1.47
CA MET A 73 -24.94 1.58 1.17
C MET A 73 -24.68 0.74 2.43
N LYS A 74 -24.31 1.34 3.57
CA LYS A 74 -24.18 0.62 4.86
C LYS A 74 -25.52 0.04 5.31
N ASP A 75 -26.62 0.81 5.20
CA ASP A 75 -27.98 0.38 5.52
C ASP A 75 -28.46 -0.73 4.57
N ALA A 76 -28.03 -0.70 3.30
CA ALA A 76 -28.27 -1.77 2.33
C ALA A 76 -27.54 -3.07 2.65
N ILE A 77 -26.26 -2.99 3.03
CA ILE A 77 -25.46 -4.16 3.47
C ILE A 77 -25.99 -4.73 4.80
N ALA A 78 -26.46 -3.88 5.71
CA ALA A 78 -27.11 -4.31 6.94
C ALA A 78 -28.43 -5.07 6.67
N ALA A 79 -29.26 -4.58 5.74
CA ALA A 79 -30.48 -5.26 5.31
C ALA A 79 -30.19 -6.62 4.63
N ALA A 80 -29.15 -6.69 3.80
CA ALA A 80 -28.67 -7.95 3.22
C ALA A 80 -28.25 -8.96 4.30
N ASN A 81 -27.50 -8.53 5.32
CA ASN A 81 -27.12 -9.39 6.44
C ASN A 81 -28.35 -9.89 7.23
N GLU A 82 -29.34 -9.02 7.46
CA GLU A 82 -30.58 -9.38 8.14
C GLU A 82 -31.43 -10.39 7.34
N ALA A 83 -31.53 -10.23 6.02
CA ALA A 83 -32.23 -11.15 5.14
C ALA A 83 -31.58 -12.55 5.16
N ILE A 84 -30.26 -12.61 4.98
CA ILE A 84 -29.47 -13.85 5.08
C ILE A 84 -29.64 -14.51 6.46
N TYR A 85 -29.49 -13.75 7.54
CA TYR A 85 -29.60 -14.30 8.89
C TYR A 85 -31.03 -14.71 9.29
N THR A 86 -32.05 -14.15 8.63
CA THR A 86 -33.45 -14.56 8.80
C THR A 86 -33.72 -15.90 8.12
N GLU A 87 -33.30 -16.06 6.86
CA GLU A 87 -33.45 -17.30 6.10
C GLU A 87 -32.71 -18.48 6.78
N LYS A 88 -31.52 -18.24 7.37
CA LYS A 88 -30.81 -19.23 8.20
C LYS A 88 -31.65 -19.86 9.32
N LYS A 89 -32.57 -19.10 9.91
CA LYS A 89 -33.44 -19.58 11.00
C LYS A 89 -34.62 -20.41 10.48
N VAL A 90 -34.97 -20.25 9.21
CA VAL A 90 -36.12 -20.91 8.57
C VAL A 90 -35.67 -22.23 7.93
N SER A 91 -34.55 -22.21 7.19
CA SER A 91 -34.04 -23.37 6.45
C SER A 91 -32.75 -23.91 7.06
N ARG A 92 -32.82 -25.12 7.63
CA ARG A 92 -31.63 -25.82 8.13
C ARG A 92 -30.63 -26.18 7.02
N ALA A 93 -31.08 -26.31 5.77
CA ALA A 93 -30.17 -26.50 4.64
C ALA A 93 -29.27 -25.27 4.41
N ASN A 94 -29.73 -24.09 4.82
CA ASN A 94 -29.08 -22.81 4.60
C ASN A 94 -28.28 -22.32 5.84
N GLU A 95 -28.18 -23.12 6.91
CA GLU A 95 -27.58 -22.73 8.20
C GLU A 95 -26.17 -22.12 8.07
N GLN A 96 -25.38 -22.61 7.11
CA GLN A 96 -24.00 -22.17 6.86
C GLN A 96 -23.84 -21.05 5.82
N MET A 97 -24.91 -20.64 5.13
CA MET A 97 -24.77 -19.70 4.01
C MET A 97 -24.21 -18.34 4.41
N ALA A 98 -23.42 -17.72 3.55
CA ALA A 98 -22.86 -16.41 3.74
C ALA A 98 -22.64 -15.78 2.35
N CYS A 99 -22.34 -14.49 2.32
CA CYS A 99 -21.76 -13.89 1.13
C CYS A 99 -20.74 -12.81 1.48
N VAL A 100 -19.77 -12.63 0.60
CA VAL A 100 -18.89 -11.48 0.56
C VAL A 100 -19.34 -10.56 -0.57
N LEU A 101 -19.11 -9.26 -0.46
CA LEU A 101 -19.51 -8.32 -1.51
C LEU A 101 -18.69 -7.04 -1.53
N THR A 102 -18.67 -6.44 -2.71
CA THR A 102 -18.20 -5.07 -2.94
C THR A 102 -19.23 -4.35 -3.76
N VAL A 103 -19.69 -3.20 -3.29
CA VAL A 103 -20.64 -2.32 -3.99
C VAL A 103 -20.02 -0.95 -4.20
N ALA A 104 -20.22 -0.38 -5.39
CA ALA A 104 -19.82 0.97 -5.75
C ALA A 104 -20.97 1.72 -6.43
N LEU A 105 -21.12 3.00 -6.07
CA LEU A 105 -22.02 3.95 -6.74
C LEU A 105 -21.17 4.96 -7.52
N ALA A 106 -21.16 4.84 -8.84
CA ALA A 106 -20.42 5.72 -9.74
C ALA A 106 -21.23 7.00 -10.06
N ASP A 107 -20.79 8.12 -9.49
CA ASP A 107 -21.29 9.48 -9.75
C ASP A 107 -20.52 10.09 -10.93
N ILE A 108 -20.85 9.63 -12.13
CA ILE A 108 -20.28 10.16 -13.36
C ILE A 108 -20.49 11.69 -13.45
N PRO A 109 -21.68 12.27 -13.17
CA PRO A 109 -21.90 13.71 -13.17
C PRO A 109 -20.91 14.51 -12.33
N ASN A 110 -20.55 14.06 -11.12
CA ASN A 110 -19.61 14.75 -10.24
C ASN A 110 -18.17 14.21 -10.27
N ASN A 111 -17.85 13.28 -11.17
CA ASN A 111 -16.52 12.68 -11.33
C ASN A 111 -15.98 12.01 -10.05
N LYS A 112 -16.82 11.22 -9.36
CA LYS A 112 -16.44 10.46 -8.16
C LYS A 112 -17.14 9.10 -8.13
N PHE A 113 -16.66 8.19 -7.31
CA PHE A 113 -17.43 7.01 -6.90
C PHE A 113 -17.39 6.85 -5.39
N TYR A 114 -18.44 6.26 -4.86
CA TYR A 114 -18.55 5.79 -3.48
C TYR A 114 -18.42 4.27 -3.47
N TYR A 115 -17.85 3.67 -2.42
CA TYR A 115 -17.84 2.22 -2.26
C TYR A 115 -18.09 1.77 -0.81
N CYS A 116 -18.67 0.58 -0.68
CA CYS A 116 -18.71 -0.21 0.54
C CYS A 116 -18.28 -1.66 0.24
N HIS A 117 -17.55 -2.29 1.17
CA HIS A 117 -16.92 -3.58 0.96
C HIS A 117 -16.91 -4.44 2.24
N VAL A 118 -17.16 -5.75 2.07
CA VAL A 118 -17.03 -6.79 3.10
C VAL A 118 -16.53 -8.08 2.45
N GLY A 119 -15.37 -8.59 2.88
CA GLY A 119 -14.82 -9.88 2.43
C GLY A 119 -13.65 -9.72 1.47
N ASP A 120 -13.57 -10.52 0.42
CA ASP A 120 -12.42 -10.62 -0.49
C ASP A 120 -12.76 -10.49 -1.99
N THR A 121 -14.02 -10.18 -2.33
CA THR A 121 -14.33 -9.50 -3.61
C THR A 121 -13.53 -8.19 -3.71
N ARG A 122 -13.07 -7.81 -4.91
CA ARG A 122 -12.13 -6.70 -5.09
C ARG A 122 -12.69 -5.59 -5.96
N LEU A 123 -12.39 -4.35 -5.61
CA LEU A 123 -12.58 -3.16 -6.43
C LEU A 123 -11.21 -2.59 -6.84
N TYR A 124 -11.03 -2.36 -8.14
CA TYR A 124 -9.87 -1.72 -8.72
C TYR A 124 -10.25 -0.44 -9.48
N LEU A 125 -9.38 0.55 -9.46
CA LEU A 125 -9.41 1.72 -10.35
C LEU A 125 -8.35 1.57 -11.43
N PHE A 126 -8.76 1.64 -12.70
CA PHE A 126 -7.89 1.69 -13.86
C PHE A 126 -7.85 3.12 -14.43
N ARG A 127 -6.67 3.74 -14.40
CA ARG A 127 -6.38 5.10 -14.91
C ARG A 127 -4.97 5.14 -15.50
N ASP A 128 -4.80 5.78 -16.66
CA ASP A 128 -3.50 6.01 -17.30
C ASP A 128 -2.62 4.75 -17.44
N ASN A 129 -3.25 3.62 -17.79
CA ASN A 129 -2.63 2.29 -17.88
C ASN A 129 -2.00 1.77 -16.57
N SER A 130 -2.45 2.29 -15.43
CA SER A 130 -2.20 1.79 -14.09
C SER A 130 -3.47 1.18 -13.49
N LEU A 131 -3.33 0.05 -12.81
CA LEU A 131 -4.40 -0.64 -12.08
C LEU A 131 -4.10 -0.58 -10.58
N VAL A 132 -5.01 0.01 -9.81
CA VAL A 132 -4.84 0.21 -8.35
C VAL A 132 -5.97 -0.51 -7.62
N LYS A 133 -5.64 -1.47 -6.74
CA LYS A 133 -6.61 -2.10 -5.83
C LYS A 133 -7.07 -1.05 -4.80
N ILE A 134 -8.37 -0.84 -4.69
CA ILE A 134 -9.00 0.17 -3.82
C ILE A 134 -9.41 -0.46 -2.49
N THR A 135 -10.05 -1.64 -2.54
CA THR A 135 -10.47 -2.37 -1.35
C THR A 135 -9.34 -3.21 -0.75
N ARG A 136 -9.43 -3.51 0.55
CA ARG A 136 -8.53 -4.43 1.23
C ARG A 136 -9.25 -5.72 1.57
N ASP A 137 -8.78 -6.83 1.01
CA ASP A 137 -9.29 -8.17 1.28
C ASP A 137 -9.36 -8.45 2.80
N HIS A 138 -10.56 -8.69 3.32
CA HIS A 138 -10.82 -9.03 4.73
C HIS A 138 -10.46 -10.49 5.04
N SER A 139 -9.33 -10.98 4.53
CA SER A 139 -8.78 -12.32 4.72
C SER A 139 -7.40 -12.27 5.41
N PHE A 140 -6.95 -13.37 6.01
CA PHE A 140 -5.61 -13.39 6.65
C PHE A 140 -4.48 -13.18 5.63
N VAL A 141 -4.64 -13.76 4.44
CA VAL A 141 -3.65 -13.66 3.35
C VAL A 141 -3.70 -12.29 2.68
N GLY A 142 -4.90 -11.74 2.47
CA GLY A 142 -5.11 -10.38 2.00
C GLY A 142 -4.37 -9.34 2.84
N PHE A 143 -4.52 -9.40 4.16
CA PHE A 143 -3.77 -8.54 5.07
C PHE A 143 -2.24 -8.66 4.92
N LEU A 144 -1.71 -9.85 4.61
CA LEU A 144 -0.28 -10.06 4.38
C LEU A 144 0.19 -9.54 3.01
N GLU A 145 -0.65 -9.65 1.97
CA GLU A 145 -0.43 -9.02 0.66
C GLU A 145 -0.42 -7.49 0.79
N ASP A 146 -1.49 -6.90 1.34
CA ASP A 146 -1.67 -5.46 1.47
C ASP A 146 -0.61 -4.79 2.37
N SER A 147 -0.06 -5.53 3.34
CA SER A 147 1.05 -5.06 4.18
C SER A 147 2.45 -5.32 3.58
N GLY A 148 2.54 -5.83 2.34
CA GLY A 148 3.79 -6.13 1.65
C GLY A 148 4.60 -7.27 2.28
N ARG A 149 3.97 -8.09 3.13
CA ARG A 149 4.60 -9.23 3.82
C ARG A 149 4.58 -10.51 2.98
N LEU A 150 3.68 -10.58 2.00
CA LEU A 150 3.68 -11.52 0.88
C LEU A 150 3.64 -10.72 -0.43
N SER A 151 4.27 -11.25 -1.49
CA SER A 151 3.97 -10.80 -2.86
C SER A 151 2.66 -11.44 -3.34
N GLU A 152 2.07 -10.87 -4.40
CA GLU A 152 0.91 -11.43 -5.12
C GLU A 152 1.12 -12.93 -5.42
N GLU A 153 2.25 -13.34 -6.01
CA GLU A 153 2.48 -14.75 -6.32
C GLU A 153 2.76 -15.62 -5.09
N ALA A 154 3.05 -15.05 -3.92
CA ALA A 154 3.22 -15.76 -2.67
C ALA A 154 1.89 -15.91 -1.91
N ALA A 155 1.03 -14.87 -1.93
CA ALA A 155 -0.35 -14.91 -1.45
C ALA A 155 -1.14 -15.99 -2.19
N MET A 156 -1.04 -16.02 -3.51
CA MET A 156 -1.68 -17.02 -4.38
C MET A 156 -1.32 -18.49 -4.08
N ARG A 157 -0.15 -18.73 -3.49
CA ARG A 157 0.31 -20.09 -3.11
C ARG A 157 0.14 -20.37 -1.61
N HIS A 158 -0.46 -19.45 -0.86
CA HIS A 158 -0.60 -19.60 0.59
C HIS A 158 -1.71 -20.63 0.93
N PRO A 159 -1.47 -21.58 1.86
CA PRO A 159 -2.44 -22.63 2.17
C PRO A 159 -3.74 -22.11 2.80
N LYS A 160 -3.72 -20.89 3.36
CA LYS A 160 -4.87 -20.20 3.98
C LYS A 160 -5.49 -19.10 3.09
N ARG A 161 -5.29 -19.13 1.77
CA ARG A 161 -5.76 -18.02 0.90
C ARG A 161 -7.29 -17.84 0.95
N ASN A 162 -8.04 -18.93 0.95
CA ASN A 162 -9.51 -18.97 1.10
C ASN A 162 -10.02 -18.74 2.55
N GLU A 163 -9.24 -18.15 3.48
CA GLU A 163 -9.70 -17.87 4.85
C GLU A 163 -10.20 -16.43 5.02
N ILE A 164 -11.52 -16.26 4.87
CA ILE A 164 -12.27 -15.00 5.02
C ILE A 164 -12.54 -14.70 6.50
N ASN A 165 -12.25 -13.47 6.96
CA ASN A 165 -12.50 -13.03 8.33
C ASN A 165 -13.83 -12.25 8.51
N LYS A 166 -14.38 -11.66 7.43
CA LYS A 166 -15.65 -10.93 7.45
C LYS A 166 -16.53 -11.32 6.26
N ALA A 167 -17.79 -11.64 6.51
CA ALA A 167 -18.80 -11.91 5.51
C ALA A 167 -20.19 -11.62 6.08
N LEU A 168 -21.18 -11.41 5.22
CA LEU A 168 -22.58 -11.30 5.65
C LEU A 168 -23.11 -12.69 6.03
N GLY A 169 -23.96 -12.73 7.06
CA GLY A 169 -24.55 -13.98 7.58
C GLY A 169 -23.71 -14.73 8.60
N PHE A 170 -22.47 -14.29 8.91
CA PHE A 170 -21.67 -14.84 10.02
C PHE A 170 -22.29 -14.53 11.39
N ASP A 171 -22.83 -13.33 11.56
CA ASP A 171 -23.39 -12.81 12.80
C ASP A 171 -24.82 -12.27 12.59
N ALA A 172 -25.62 -12.28 13.67
CA ALA A 172 -27.00 -11.79 13.65
C ALA A 172 -27.14 -10.31 13.26
N ALA A 173 -26.11 -9.54 13.54
CA ALA A 173 -25.99 -8.13 13.21
C ALA A 173 -24.52 -7.80 12.98
N ILE A 174 -24.25 -6.90 12.03
CA ILE A 174 -22.93 -6.35 11.78
C ILE A 174 -22.51 -5.51 13.01
N LYS A 175 -21.32 -5.81 13.59
CA LYS A 175 -20.83 -5.19 14.83
C LYS A 175 -19.57 -4.37 14.58
N GLY A 176 -19.59 -3.12 15.04
CA GLY A 176 -18.45 -2.19 14.94
C GLY A 176 -18.45 -1.39 13.64
N ASP A 177 -18.05 -0.12 13.73
CA ASP A 177 -18.09 0.82 12.59
C ASP A 177 -17.17 0.39 11.45
N ASP A 178 -16.05 -0.26 11.77
CA ASP A 178 -15.02 -0.76 10.86
C ASP A 178 -15.33 -2.13 10.20
N TYR A 179 -16.51 -2.72 10.46
CA TYR A 179 -16.85 -4.01 9.87
C TYR A 179 -17.03 -3.89 8.35
N ILE A 180 -17.79 -2.88 7.92
CA ILE A 180 -17.94 -2.51 6.50
C ILE A 180 -16.85 -1.50 6.17
N GLU A 181 -15.96 -1.83 5.25
CA GLU A 181 -15.00 -0.87 4.71
C GLU A 181 -15.73 0.09 3.76
N THR A 182 -15.47 1.39 3.87
CA THR A 182 -16.18 2.41 3.09
C THR A 182 -15.25 3.53 2.64
N GLY A 183 -15.51 4.12 1.48
CA GLY A 183 -14.82 5.35 1.06
C GLY A 183 -15.39 6.01 -0.19
N GLU A 184 -14.81 7.15 -0.54
CA GLU A 184 -15.03 7.83 -1.82
C GLU A 184 -13.70 8.07 -2.54
N SER A 185 -13.72 8.17 -3.87
CA SER A 185 -12.53 8.41 -4.68
C SER A 185 -12.87 9.16 -5.98
N PRO A 186 -11.97 10.02 -6.52
CA PRO A 186 -12.16 10.66 -7.81
C PRO A 186 -12.29 9.63 -8.95
N PHE A 187 -13.34 9.80 -9.76
CA PHE A 187 -13.64 9.01 -10.95
C PHE A 187 -13.62 9.94 -12.16
N LEU A 188 -12.43 10.17 -12.71
CA LEU A 188 -12.16 11.18 -13.73
C LEU A 188 -12.55 10.68 -15.14
N PRO A 189 -12.79 11.59 -16.11
CA PRO A 189 -13.08 11.22 -17.50
C PRO A 189 -12.06 10.22 -18.09
N GLY A 190 -12.55 9.08 -18.58
CA GLY A 190 -11.74 7.99 -19.12
C GLY A 190 -11.44 6.84 -18.14
N ASP A 191 -11.51 7.09 -16.83
CA ASP A 191 -11.31 6.07 -15.79
C ASP A 191 -12.26 4.89 -15.95
N THR A 192 -11.81 3.70 -15.57
CA THR A 192 -12.66 2.51 -15.46
C THR A 192 -12.51 1.92 -14.07
N ILE A 193 -13.61 1.67 -13.35
CA ILE A 193 -13.60 0.80 -12.18
C ILE A 193 -13.92 -0.63 -12.59
N LEU A 194 -13.25 -1.58 -11.96
CA LEU A 194 -13.45 -3.03 -12.10
C LEU A 194 -13.81 -3.57 -10.72
N LEU A 195 -14.95 -4.25 -10.59
CA LEU A 195 -15.29 -5.08 -9.45
C LEU A 195 -15.23 -6.55 -9.89
N CYS A 196 -14.68 -7.44 -9.05
CA CYS A 196 -14.64 -8.87 -9.33
C CYS A 196 -14.72 -9.76 -8.08
N SER A 197 -15.12 -11.02 -8.27
CA SER A 197 -14.96 -12.10 -7.28
C SER A 197 -13.53 -12.64 -7.29
N ASP A 198 -13.20 -13.47 -6.29
CA ASP A 198 -11.85 -14.03 -6.15
C ASP A 198 -11.47 -14.85 -7.39
N GLY A 199 -12.40 -15.59 -8.01
CA GLY A 199 -12.19 -16.41 -9.20
C GLY A 199 -11.67 -15.66 -10.44
N LEU A 200 -11.74 -14.33 -10.50
CA LEU A 200 -10.94 -13.55 -11.45
C LEU A 200 -9.49 -13.39 -10.98
N SER A 201 -9.30 -12.76 -9.81
CA SER A 201 -7.99 -12.35 -9.30
C SER A 201 -7.09 -13.52 -8.87
N ASP A 202 -7.68 -14.65 -8.48
CA ASP A 202 -6.96 -15.89 -8.16
C ASP A 202 -6.42 -16.57 -9.43
N MET A 203 -7.06 -16.34 -10.58
CA MET A 203 -6.69 -16.97 -11.86
C MET A 203 -5.74 -16.10 -12.70
N ILE A 204 -5.93 -14.77 -12.71
CA ILE A 204 -5.09 -13.85 -13.48
C ILE A 204 -4.60 -12.66 -12.64
N GLY A 205 -3.29 -12.41 -12.69
CA GLY A 205 -2.65 -11.32 -11.95
C GLY A 205 -2.83 -9.94 -12.57
N ASN A 206 -2.46 -8.91 -11.80
CA ASN A 206 -2.65 -7.49 -12.12
C ASN A 206 -2.19 -7.08 -13.53
N SER A 207 -1.09 -7.65 -14.04
CA SER A 207 -0.54 -7.33 -15.35
C SER A 207 -1.42 -7.77 -16.51
N ALA A 208 -2.09 -8.93 -16.41
CA ALA A 208 -3.02 -9.43 -17.42
C ALA A 208 -4.31 -8.60 -17.42
N ILE A 209 -4.84 -8.28 -16.24
CA ILE A 209 -6.02 -7.41 -16.08
C ILE A 209 -5.74 -6.03 -16.70
N THR A 210 -4.60 -5.42 -16.36
CA THR A 210 -4.13 -4.14 -16.92
C THR A 210 -4.07 -4.18 -18.45
N ALA A 211 -3.50 -5.24 -19.05
CA ALA A 211 -3.38 -5.37 -20.50
C ALA A 211 -4.75 -5.46 -21.20
N ILE A 212 -5.72 -6.19 -20.62
CA ILE A 212 -7.07 -6.32 -21.17
C ILE A 212 -7.83 -4.99 -21.05
N LEU A 213 -7.78 -4.34 -19.89
CA LEU A 213 -8.43 -3.05 -19.65
C LEU A 213 -7.83 -1.90 -20.48
N GLY A 214 -6.53 -1.95 -20.79
CA GLY A 214 -5.85 -0.97 -21.65
C GLY A 214 -6.22 -1.03 -23.14
N THR A 215 -6.95 -2.05 -23.59
CA THR A 215 -7.39 -2.15 -25.00
C THR A 215 -8.42 -1.06 -25.37
N THR A 216 -8.52 -0.75 -26.66
CA THR A 216 -9.54 0.17 -27.22
C THR A 216 -10.88 -0.50 -27.51
N LYS A 217 -11.13 -1.70 -26.95
CA LYS A 217 -12.34 -2.49 -27.16
C LYS A 217 -13.49 -2.05 -26.23
N SER A 218 -14.72 -2.51 -26.50
CA SER A 218 -15.89 -2.24 -25.65
C SER A 218 -15.75 -2.86 -24.26
N LEU A 219 -16.48 -2.32 -23.26
CA LEU A 219 -16.53 -2.91 -21.93
C LEU A 219 -17.01 -4.37 -21.95
N SER A 220 -18.01 -4.69 -22.78
CA SER A 220 -18.48 -6.07 -22.99
C SER A 220 -17.38 -7.02 -23.48
N PHE A 221 -16.52 -6.58 -24.41
CA PHE A 221 -15.38 -7.36 -24.86
C PHE A 221 -14.33 -7.52 -23.76
N LYS A 222 -14.03 -6.43 -23.02
CA LYS A 222 -13.05 -6.46 -21.92
C LYS A 222 -13.49 -7.39 -20.79
N ALA A 223 -14.74 -7.29 -20.35
CA ALA A 223 -15.31 -8.13 -19.31
C ALA A 223 -15.31 -9.61 -19.73
N LYS A 224 -15.73 -9.92 -20.97
CA LYS A 224 -15.63 -11.29 -21.49
C LYS A 224 -14.19 -11.78 -21.57
N ALA A 225 -13.25 -10.95 -22.04
CA ALA A 225 -11.84 -11.33 -22.12
C ALA A 225 -11.19 -11.58 -20.74
N LEU A 226 -11.64 -10.87 -19.69
CA LEU A 226 -11.25 -11.12 -18.31
C LEU A 226 -11.74 -12.51 -17.84
N VAL A 227 -13.03 -12.81 -18.05
CA VAL A 227 -13.63 -14.13 -17.75
C VAL A 227 -12.95 -15.26 -18.55
N ASP A 228 -12.77 -15.07 -19.85
CA ASP A 228 -12.13 -16.05 -20.75
C ASP A 228 -10.69 -16.36 -20.27
N ALA A 229 -9.91 -15.33 -19.93
CA ALA A 229 -8.53 -15.49 -19.45
C ALA A 229 -8.45 -16.21 -18.09
N ALA A 230 -9.35 -15.91 -17.15
CA ALA A 230 -9.42 -16.64 -15.87
C ALA A 230 -9.84 -18.10 -16.07
N ASN A 231 -10.78 -18.35 -16.99
CA ASN A 231 -11.15 -19.69 -17.40
C ASN A 231 -9.98 -20.43 -18.09
N GLU A 232 -9.21 -19.78 -18.95
CA GLU A 232 -8.00 -20.35 -19.58
C GLU A 232 -6.89 -20.69 -18.57
N ALA A 233 -6.71 -19.87 -17.53
CA ALA A 233 -5.79 -20.11 -16.42
C ALA A 233 -6.25 -21.22 -15.45
N GLY A 234 -7.53 -21.62 -15.51
CA GLY A 234 -8.04 -22.84 -14.87
C GLY A 234 -9.53 -22.84 -14.57
N GLY A 235 -10.15 -21.67 -14.37
CA GLY A 235 -11.56 -21.55 -14.00
C GLY A 235 -11.93 -22.36 -12.76
N LYS A 236 -11.15 -22.22 -11.68
CA LYS A 236 -11.28 -23.04 -10.45
C LYS A 236 -12.51 -22.67 -9.61
N ASP A 237 -12.98 -21.44 -9.76
CA ASP A 237 -14.11 -20.89 -9.03
C ASP A 237 -15.09 -20.17 -9.96
N ASN A 238 -16.19 -19.67 -9.40
CA ASN A 238 -17.09 -18.76 -10.10
C ASN A 238 -16.37 -17.44 -10.43
N ILE A 239 -16.67 -16.85 -11.59
CA ILE A 239 -15.93 -15.71 -12.13
C ILE A 239 -16.89 -14.59 -12.47
N THR A 240 -16.90 -13.54 -11.66
CA THR A 240 -17.79 -12.39 -11.83
C THR A 240 -17.01 -11.11 -12.02
N VAL A 241 -17.46 -10.29 -12.97
CA VAL A 241 -16.77 -9.09 -13.45
C VAL A 241 -17.80 -8.00 -13.72
N VAL A 242 -17.68 -6.86 -13.04
CA VAL A 242 -18.44 -5.63 -13.37
C VAL A 242 -17.48 -4.50 -13.70
N LEU A 243 -17.67 -3.89 -14.86
CA LEU A 243 -16.94 -2.71 -15.31
C LEU A 243 -17.87 -1.51 -15.33
N VAL A 244 -17.39 -0.34 -14.88
CA VAL A 244 -18.02 0.96 -15.13
C VAL A 244 -16.94 1.93 -15.59
N GLN A 245 -17.20 2.67 -16.68
CA GLN A 245 -16.30 3.67 -17.23
C GLN A 245 -16.91 5.07 -17.12
N ASN A 246 -16.11 6.06 -16.72
CA ASN A 246 -16.50 7.45 -16.88
C ASN A 246 -16.36 7.83 -18.35
N ASN A 247 -17.48 7.83 -19.07
CA ASN A 247 -17.58 8.08 -20.50
C ASN A 247 -17.53 9.57 -20.91
N LYS A 248 -17.29 10.49 -19.96
CA LYS A 248 -17.09 11.91 -20.27
C LYS A 248 -15.83 12.12 -21.12
N SER A 249 -15.87 13.16 -21.95
CA SER A 249 -14.68 13.64 -22.67
C SER A 249 -13.65 14.25 -21.70
N PRO A 250 -12.37 13.88 -21.77
CA PRO A 250 -11.31 14.53 -20.98
C PRO A 250 -11.20 16.03 -21.28
N LEU A 251 -11.08 16.83 -20.22
CA LEU A 251 -10.82 18.26 -20.35
C LEU A 251 -9.35 18.49 -20.76
N LYS A 252 -9.11 18.84 -22.03
CA LYS A 252 -7.78 19.25 -22.50
C LYS A 252 -7.36 20.57 -21.84
N GLN A 253 -6.52 20.50 -20.82
CA GLN A 253 -5.76 21.67 -20.35
C GLN A 253 -4.46 21.81 -21.14
N ILE A 254 -4.22 23.01 -21.67
CA ILE A 254 -2.99 23.35 -22.39
C ILE A 254 -2.04 24.02 -21.40
N ALA A 255 -0.88 23.42 -21.15
CA ALA A 255 0.10 23.96 -20.19
C ALA A 255 0.93 25.11 -20.80
N THR A 256 0.98 26.25 -20.11
CA THR A 256 1.82 27.41 -20.46
C THR A 256 3.17 27.34 -19.73
N LYS A 257 4.29 27.46 -20.45
CA LYS A 257 5.64 27.48 -19.85
C LYS A 257 5.98 28.86 -19.23
N PRO A 258 6.54 28.92 -18.02
CA PRO A 258 7.26 30.10 -17.55
C PRO A 258 8.73 30.10 -18.03
N ALA A 259 9.32 31.29 -18.14
CA ALA A 259 10.72 31.50 -18.48
C ALA A 259 11.41 32.33 -17.38
N VAL A 260 12.73 32.15 -17.16
CA VAL A 260 13.73 33.16 -16.74
C VAL A 260 15.13 32.52 -16.61
N SER A 261 16.17 33.35 -16.69
CA SER A 261 17.59 33.03 -16.91
C SER A 261 18.43 32.82 -15.63
N LEU A 262 19.61 32.18 -15.79
CA LEU A 262 20.61 31.95 -14.74
C LEU A 262 21.88 32.80 -14.93
N LYS A 263 22.56 33.13 -13.81
CA LYS A 263 23.93 33.68 -13.76
C LYS A 263 24.81 32.80 -12.85
N LYS A 264 26.13 32.88 -13.02
CA LYS A 264 27.16 31.93 -12.54
C LYS A 264 28.20 32.62 -11.64
N ASN A 265 28.85 31.86 -10.74
CA ASN A 265 30.25 31.93 -10.23
C ASN A 265 30.37 30.88 -9.10
N GLU A 266 31.30 29.90 -9.09
CA GLU A 266 32.77 29.90 -8.89
C GLU A 266 33.24 29.95 -7.42
N SER A 267 34.26 29.15 -7.07
CA SER A 267 34.72 28.87 -5.69
C SER A 267 36.22 28.49 -5.66
N GLN A 268 36.92 28.72 -4.55
CA GLN A 268 38.37 28.52 -4.36
C GLN A 268 38.73 27.49 -3.26
N ASP A 269 40.03 27.13 -3.20
CA ASP A 269 40.63 25.93 -2.60
C ASP A 269 41.03 25.99 -1.10
N GLY A 270 41.35 24.82 -0.50
CA GLY A 270 42.62 24.66 0.27
C GLY A 270 42.70 23.78 1.55
N TYR A 271 43.43 22.64 1.47
CA TYR A 271 44.43 22.05 2.44
C TYR A 271 44.01 21.67 3.92
N ASP A 272 44.66 20.80 4.74
CA ASP A 272 45.85 19.89 4.61
C ASP A 272 45.97 18.71 5.66
N VAL A 273 46.74 17.68 5.28
CA VAL A 273 47.66 16.67 5.95
C VAL A 273 47.61 16.15 7.45
N LEU A 274 47.49 14.80 7.57
CA LEU A 274 48.13 13.70 8.40
C LEU A 274 48.92 13.87 9.76
N LYS A 275 48.80 12.88 10.69
CA LYS A 275 49.84 11.84 11.04
C LYS A 275 49.52 10.80 12.17
N GLU A 276 50.37 9.75 12.30
CA GLU A 276 50.23 8.47 13.05
C GLU A 276 50.92 8.38 14.46
N SER A 277 50.75 7.26 15.20
CA SER A 277 51.84 6.56 15.96
C SER A 277 51.44 5.12 16.44
N ASN A 278 52.36 4.36 17.08
CA ASN A 278 52.57 2.90 16.86
C ASN A 278 52.89 2.03 18.13
N SER A 279 53.10 0.69 17.96
CA SER A 279 53.77 -0.36 18.82
C SER A 279 52.88 -1.42 19.56
N ASN A 280 52.99 -2.77 19.35
CA ASN A 280 54.01 -3.84 19.65
C ASN A 280 54.07 -4.29 21.15
N SER A 281 54.24 -5.57 21.59
CA SER A 281 54.94 -6.77 21.05
C SER A 281 54.50 -8.16 21.67
N HIS A 282 55.23 -9.24 21.31
CA HIS A 282 55.15 -10.73 21.52
C HIS A 282 55.28 -11.29 22.98
N GLU A 283 55.34 -12.61 23.35
CA GLU A 283 55.76 -13.88 22.70
C GLU A 283 55.18 -15.22 23.32
N LYS A 284 55.83 -16.40 23.18
CA LYS A 284 55.29 -17.80 23.20
C LYS A 284 55.72 -18.72 24.40
N THR A 285 55.11 -19.94 24.50
CA THR A 285 55.68 -21.33 24.79
C THR A 285 54.91 -22.21 25.85
N VAL A 286 55.02 -23.57 26.05
CA VAL A 286 55.19 -24.83 25.23
C VAL A 286 54.92 -26.14 26.06
N LEU A 287 54.18 -27.16 25.52
CA LEU A 287 54.06 -28.62 25.92
C LEU A 287 53.51 -28.99 27.36
N LYS A 288 53.02 -30.20 27.75
CA LYS A 288 53.03 -31.60 27.24
C LYS A 288 51.88 -32.51 27.82
N ASN A 289 51.62 -33.67 27.19
CA ASN A 289 50.85 -34.92 27.55
C ASN A 289 50.71 -35.35 29.05
N LYS A 290 49.82 -36.26 29.56
CA LYS A 290 48.78 -37.23 29.05
C LYS A 290 48.10 -37.99 30.23
N LYS A 291 46.77 -38.26 30.24
CA LYS A 291 46.09 -39.55 30.67
C LYS A 291 44.54 -39.47 30.70
N ARG A 292 43.86 -40.59 30.36
CA ARG A 292 42.39 -40.80 30.46
C ARG A 292 41.98 -41.35 31.85
N ARG A 293 40.81 -40.96 32.36
CA ARG A 293 39.96 -41.75 33.30
C ARG A 293 38.46 -41.50 33.03
N SER A 294 37.64 -42.49 33.41
CA SER A 294 36.18 -42.67 33.32
C SER A 294 35.26 -41.49 32.92
N ILE A 295 34.32 -41.75 32.00
CA ILE A 295 33.46 -40.74 31.33
C ILE A 295 32.10 -40.49 32.02
N ILE A 296 31.65 -41.35 32.94
CA ILE A 296 30.25 -41.31 33.43
C ILE A 296 29.93 -40.08 34.32
N PRO A 297 30.71 -39.71 35.38
CA PRO A 297 30.45 -38.47 36.11
C PRO A 297 30.79 -37.23 35.27
N PHE A 298 31.65 -37.37 34.27
CA PHE A 298 32.01 -36.28 33.35
C PHE A 298 30.81 -35.86 32.49
N LEU A 299 29.93 -36.77 32.06
CA LEU A 299 28.77 -36.41 31.23
C LEU A 299 27.71 -35.59 31.97
N ILE A 300 27.48 -35.87 33.27
CA ILE A 300 26.55 -35.07 34.10
C ILE A 300 27.17 -33.72 34.47
N PHE A 301 28.46 -33.69 34.78
CA PHE A 301 29.17 -32.43 35.00
C PHE A 301 29.24 -31.60 33.70
N LEU A 302 29.41 -32.24 32.54
CA LEU A 302 29.41 -31.62 31.22
C LEU A 302 28.03 -31.11 30.83
N SER A 303 26.93 -31.80 31.15
CA SER A 303 25.58 -31.26 30.88
C SER A 303 25.27 -30.04 31.74
N ILE A 304 25.69 -30.04 33.02
CA ILE A 304 25.59 -28.87 33.90
C ILE A 304 26.50 -27.73 33.40
N LEU A 305 27.73 -28.03 32.96
CA LEU A 305 28.63 -27.04 32.35
C LEU A 305 28.09 -26.48 31.03
N ILE A 306 27.46 -27.32 30.19
CA ILE A 306 26.82 -26.87 28.95
C ILE A 306 25.64 -25.97 29.27
N VAL A 307 24.77 -26.33 30.22
CA VAL A 307 23.65 -25.47 30.63
C VAL A 307 24.16 -24.16 31.26
N ALA A 308 25.18 -24.22 32.11
CA ALA A 308 25.80 -23.02 32.68
C ALA A 308 26.47 -22.15 31.61
N ALA A 309 27.15 -22.74 30.63
CA ALA A 309 27.72 -22.03 29.49
C ALA A 309 26.62 -21.47 28.57
N PHE A 310 25.49 -22.16 28.38
CA PHE A 310 24.38 -21.70 27.58
C PHE A 310 23.64 -20.53 28.25
N LEU A 311 23.43 -20.61 29.57
CA LEU A 311 22.92 -19.51 30.38
C LEU A 311 23.90 -18.34 30.42
N TRP A 312 25.21 -18.60 30.48
CA TRP A 312 26.25 -17.57 30.40
C TRP A 312 26.32 -16.93 29.01
N ILE A 313 26.13 -17.68 27.93
CA ILE A 313 26.04 -17.17 26.54
C ILE A 313 24.76 -16.36 26.35
N ILE A 314 23.61 -16.81 26.89
CA ILE A 314 22.37 -16.03 26.87
C ILE A 314 22.53 -14.75 27.69
N TYR A 315 23.16 -14.82 28.86
CA TYR A 315 23.42 -13.66 29.70
C TYR A 315 24.46 -12.72 29.10
N SER A 316 25.50 -13.22 28.45
CA SER A 316 26.50 -12.41 27.74
C SER A 316 25.92 -11.81 26.48
N ASN A 317 25.04 -12.51 25.75
CA ASN A 317 24.32 -11.96 24.61
C ASN A 317 23.29 -10.92 25.05
N TYR A 318 22.61 -11.12 26.18
CA TYR A 318 21.70 -10.12 26.77
C TYR A 318 22.48 -8.88 27.25
N LYS A 319 23.62 -9.09 27.93
CA LYS A 319 24.50 -8.01 28.39
C LYS A 319 25.16 -7.29 27.22
N ASN A 320 25.63 -7.98 26.19
CA ASN A 320 26.21 -7.38 25.00
C ASN A 320 25.14 -6.68 24.17
N LYS A 321 23.92 -7.23 24.06
CA LYS A 321 22.81 -6.53 23.39
C LYS A 321 22.41 -5.28 24.14
N ARG A 322 22.34 -5.32 25.48
CA ARG A 322 22.06 -4.15 26.32
C ARG A 322 23.19 -3.12 26.30
N ALA A 323 24.46 -3.57 26.31
CA ALA A 323 25.63 -2.69 26.17
C ALA A 323 25.68 -2.07 24.76
N HIS A 324 25.30 -2.81 23.72
CA HIS A 324 25.20 -2.31 22.36
C HIS A 324 23.99 -1.37 22.19
N GLU A 325 22.87 -1.59 22.89
CA GLU A 325 21.73 -0.66 22.98
C GLU A 325 22.08 0.60 23.79
N GLU A 326 22.94 0.51 24.81
CA GLU A 326 23.48 1.66 25.55
C GLU A 326 24.56 2.39 24.73
N GLU A 327 25.43 1.70 23.98
CA GLU A 327 26.31 2.31 22.98
C GLU A 327 25.51 2.99 21.86
N LEU A 328 24.47 2.35 21.31
CA LEU A 328 23.59 2.95 20.29
C LEU A 328 22.84 4.19 20.81
N LYS A 329 22.55 4.26 22.11
CA LYS A 329 22.00 5.48 22.74
C LYS A 329 23.06 6.55 22.98
N ASN A 330 24.28 6.17 23.36
CA ASN A 330 25.35 7.10 23.71
C ASN A 330 26.21 7.54 22.51
N ALA A 331 26.14 6.83 21.37
CA ALA A 331 26.85 7.15 20.13
C ALA A 331 26.09 8.12 19.21
N VAL A 332 24.85 8.48 19.55
CA VAL A 332 24.18 9.60 18.89
C VAL A 332 24.77 10.90 19.42
N VAL A 333 25.86 11.35 18.79
CA VAL A 333 26.26 12.76 18.85
C VAL A 333 25.13 13.54 18.17
N VAL A 334 24.16 14.00 18.96
CA VAL A 334 23.11 14.91 18.49
C VAL A 334 23.80 16.22 18.13
N LYS A 335 24.10 16.40 16.84
CA LYS A 335 24.53 17.67 16.27
C LYS A 335 23.42 18.68 16.61
N GLU A 336 23.74 19.76 17.34
CA GLU A 336 22.73 20.75 17.74
C GLU A 336 22.08 21.36 16.49
N ARG A 337 20.85 20.93 16.21
CA ARG A 337 20.05 21.43 15.07
C ARG A 337 19.67 22.88 15.34
N ASN A 338 19.56 23.67 14.28
CA ASN A 338 19.19 25.07 14.45
C ASN A 338 17.74 25.20 14.99
N PRO A 339 17.40 26.28 15.73
CA PRO A 339 16.09 26.39 16.39
C PRO A 339 14.87 26.43 15.45
N GLU A 340 15.07 26.72 14.16
CA GLU A 340 14.01 26.72 13.15
C GLU A 340 13.78 25.32 12.58
N GLU A 341 14.86 24.60 12.28
CA GLU A 341 14.88 23.19 11.89
C GLU A 341 14.26 22.31 12.98
N GLN A 342 14.60 22.53 14.25
CA GLN A 342 14.02 21.75 15.35
C GLN A 342 12.51 22.00 15.49
N LYS A 343 12.06 23.27 15.45
CA LYS A 343 10.63 23.60 15.44
C LYS A 343 9.90 23.00 14.25
N PHE A 344 10.54 22.96 13.08
CA PHE A 344 9.98 22.37 11.87
C PHE A 344 9.78 20.85 12.03
N ILE A 345 10.80 20.14 12.52
CA ILE A 345 10.75 18.67 12.77
C ILE A 345 9.73 18.33 13.85
N ASP A 346 9.71 19.08 14.96
CA ASP A 346 8.75 18.87 16.05
C ASP A 346 7.31 19.14 15.60
N SER A 347 7.09 20.11 14.70
CA SER A 347 5.78 20.41 14.13
C SER A 347 5.30 19.34 13.13
N ILE A 348 6.23 18.69 12.42
CA ILE A 348 5.95 17.58 11.51
C ILE A 348 5.59 16.31 12.31
N ASN A 349 6.45 15.91 13.25
CA ASN A 349 6.34 14.62 13.93
C ASN A 349 5.46 14.65 15.20
N GLY A 350 5.20 15.82 15.79
CA GLY A 350 4.33 15.97 16.96
C GLY A 350 2.82 16.02 16.66
N ASN A 351 2.43 16.02 15.38
CA ASN A 351 1.05 16.25 14.94
C ASN A 351 0.31 14.92 14.70
N THR A 352 -0.09 14.25 15.78
CA THR A 352 -0.71 12.91 15.75
C THR A 352 -2.16 12.85 15.24
N THR A 353 -2.77 13.98 14.87
CA THR A 353 -4.21 14.07 14.52
C THR A 353 -4.50 14.73 13.17
N LYS A 354 -3.47 15.10 12.38
CA LYS A 354 -3.66 15.64 11.03
C LYS A 354 -2.72 14.97 10.03
N GLU A 355 -3.31 14.26 9.08
CA GLU A 355 -2.60 13.65 7.94
C GLU A 355 -1.99 14.69 6.99
N VAL A 356 -2.46 15.95 7.04
CA VAL A 356 -1.95 17.08 6.26
C VAL A 356 -1.30 18.12 7.15
N PHE A 357 -0.03 18.40 6.87
CA PHE A 357 0.78 19.45 7.45
C PHE A 357 1.01 20.57 6.43
N VAL A 358 0.75 21.82 6.82
CA VAL A 358 0.95 23.00 5.97
C VAL A 358 2.04 23.87 6.59
N LEU A 359 3.06 24.22 5.82
CA LEU A 359 4.07 25.18 6.23
C LEU A 359 3.46 26.59 6.23
N ASN A 360 3.09 27.05 7.43
CA ASN A 360 2.63 28.43 7.68
C ASN A 360 3.81 29.41 7.79
N THR A 361 4.74 29.36 6.83
CA THR A 361 5.84 30.29 6.66
C THR A 361 5.57 31.20 5.46
N PRO A 362 6.09 32.44 5.43
CA PRO A 362 5.92 33.32 4.27
C PRO A 362 6.36 32.65 2.97
N GLU A 363 5.54 32.75 1.93
CA GLU A 363 5.91 32.37 0.56
C GLU A 363 7.27 33.00 0.23
N THR A 364 8.23 32.20 -0.25
CA THR A 364 9.67 32.53 -0.49
C THR A 364 10.66 32.43 0.68
N THR A 365 10.27 31.97 1.88
CA THR A 365 11.25 31.71 2.96
C THR A 365 12.15 30.50 2.64
N SER A 366 13.46 30.60 2.89
CA SER A 366 14.41 29.50 2.79
C SER A 366 14.83 28.97 4.18
N ILE A 367 14.69 27.67 4.42
CA ILE A 367 15.07 27.02 5.68
C ILE A 367 16.36 26.23 5.46
N THR A 368 17.37 26.45 6.31
CA THR A 368 18.63 25.69 6.25
C THR A 368 18.51 24.41 7.07
N ILE A 369 18.83 23.27 6.44
CA ILE A 369 18.75 21.92 7.03
C ILE A 369 20.17 21.40 7.29
N THR A 370 20.46 21.10 8.56
CA THR A 370 21.80 20.69 9.02
C THR A 370 21.98 19.18 9.16
N ASP A 371 20.87 18.44 9.23
CA ASP A 371 20.78 16.97 9.16
C ASP A 371 19.40 16.54 8.61
N SER A 372 19.29 15.29 8.15
CA SER A 372 18.10 14.69 7.54
C SER A 372 16.83 14.90 8.36
N ILE A 373 15.70 15.09 7.68
CA ILE A 373 14.37 15.18 8.29
C ILE A 373 13.76 13.76 8.31
N PRO A 374 13.66 13.10 9.48
CA PRO A 374 13.00 11.81 9.59
C PRO A 374 11.48 11.98 9.53
N VAL A 375 10.83 11.31 8.60
CA VAL A 375 9.37 11.17 8.56
C VAL A 375 9.01 9.89 9.32
N THR A 376 8.38 10.03 10.48
CA THR A 376 8.00 8.90 11.35
C THR A 376 6.54 8.50 11.27
N ASN A 377 5.68 9.36 10.72
CA ASN A 377 4.24 9.14 10.61
C ASN A 377 3.90 8.08 9.54
N ASP A 378 2.82 7.32 9.75
CA ASP A 378 2.35 6.28 8.82
C ASP A 378 1.95 6.89 7.46
N SER A 379 1.13 7.94 7.50
CA SER A 379 0.77 8.79 6.35
C SER A 379 1.03 10.25 6.68
N LEU A 380 1.65 10.99 5.75
CA LEU A 380 1.92 12.42 5.89
C LEU A 380 1.85 13.15 4.54
N HIS A 381 1.16 14.28 4.51
CA HIS A 381 1.16 15.22 3.38
C HIS A 381 1.75 16.54 3.84
N ILE A 382 2.90 16.95 3.27
CA ILE A 382 3.59 18.22 3.57
C ILE A 382 3.32 19.20 2.43
N ILE A 383 2.58 20.28 2.71
CA ILE A 383 2.33 21.39 1.78
C ILE A 383 3.29 22.55 2.11
N GLY A 384 4.23 22.82 1.20
CA GLY A 384 5.33 23.76 1.40
C GLY A 384 5.07 25.22 1.06
N ASN A 385 3.97 25.56 0.37
CA ASN A 385 3.68 26.94 -0.06
C ASN A 385 4.87 27.66 -0.76
N GLY A 386 5.68 26.91 -1.53
CA GLY A 386 6.84 27.44 -2.26
C GLY A 386 8.12 27.60 -1.44
N VAL A 387 8.17 27.11 -0.19
CA VAL A 387 9.38 27.11 0.66
C VAL A 387 10.53 26.36 -0.02
N THR A 388 11.75 26.88 0.17
CA THR A 388 12.99 26.22 -0.25
C THR A 388 13.71 25.67 0.98
N LEU A 389 13.88 24.35 1.06
CA LEU A 389 14.80 23.73 2.00
C LEU A 389 16.19 23.71 1.36
N ILE A 390 17.21 24.22 2.05
CA ILE A 390 18.58 24.29 1.56
C ILE A 390 19.46 23.44 2.48
N SER A 391 20.22 22.51 1.91
CA SER A 391 21.25 21.78 2.64
C SER A 391 22.32 22.74 3.13
N ASP A 392 22.70 22.67 4.42
CA ASP A 392 23.92 23.34 4.88
C ASP A 392 25.13 22.88 4.05
N SER A 393 26.10 23.77 3.88
CA SER A 393 27.38 23.54 3.21
C SER A 393 28.13 22.31 3.72
N THR A 394 28.04 22.00 5.03
CA THR A 394 28.68 20.82 5.65
C THR A 394 27.82 19.56 5.56
N TYR A 395 26.56 19.67 5.16
CA TYR A 395 25.64 18.54 5.05
C TYR A 395 25.54 18.04 3.60
N LYS A 396 25.64 16.72 3.43
CA LYS A 396 25.59 16.00 2.14
C LYS A 396 24.75 14.73 2.23
N GLY A 397 23.79 14.69 3.15
CA GLY A 397 22.84 13.59 3.28
C GLY A 397 21.52 13.84 2.55
N PRO A 398 20.53 12.95 2.73
CA PRO A 398 19.18 13.14 2.20
C PRO A 398 18.42 14.26 2.91
N ALA A 399 17.61 15.03 2.18
CA ALA A 399 16.73 16.03 2.81
C ALA A 399 15.67 15.35 3.70
N PHE A 400 14.96 14.35 3.15
CA PHE A 400 13.98 13.54 3.87
C PHE A 400 14.39 12.08 3.93
N ILE A 401 14.16 11.42 5.08
CA ILE A 401 14.24 9.97 5.22
C ILE A 401 12.87 9.44 5.67
N MET A 402 12.26 8.59 4.86
CA MET A 402 11.06 7.85 5.28
C MET A 402 11.45 6.70 6.21
N SER A 403 10.89 6.69 7.42
CA SER A 403 11.08 5.61 8.38
C SER A 403 10.45 4.31 7.87
N PRO A 404 10.91 3.11 8.29
CA PRO A 404 10.36 1.84 7.80
C PRO A 404 8.87 1.60 8.11
N GLY A 405 8.29 2.34 9.06
CA GLY A 405 6.86 2.34 9.36
C GLY A 405 6.04 3.39 8.62
N SER A 406 6.65 4.24 7.79
CA SER A 406 5.97 5.27 6.99
C SER A 406 5.53 4.68 5.65
N ARG A 407 4.22 4.50 5.48
CA ARG A 407 3.61 3.95 4.26
C ARG A 407 3.42 5.00 3.18
N TYR A 408 3.10 6.24 3.55
CA TYR A 408 2.75 7.30 2.61
C TYR A 408 3.37 8.66 2.95
N LEU A 409 4.02 9.29 1.97
CA LEU A 409 4.51 10.66 2.05
C LEU A 409 4.15 11.41 0.75
N LEU A 410 3.32 12.45 0.85
CA LEU A 410 3.09 13.40 -0.24
C LEU A 410 3.82 14.71 0.07
N LEU A 411 4.72 15.13 -0.80
CA LEU A 411 5.32 16.46 -0.76
C LEU A 411 4.65 17.33 -1.84
N ASP A 412 4.06 18.46 -1.44
CA ASP A 412 3.43 19.44 -2.34
C ASP A 412 4.14 20.80 -2.26
N SER A 413 4.50 21.36 -3.41
CA SER A 413 4.93 22.76 -3.56
C SER A 413 6.13 23.14 -2.66
N LEU A 414 7.22 22.38 -2.80
CA LEU A 414 8.50 22.54 -2.08
C LEU A 414 9.67 22.61 -3.06
N THR A 415 10.75 23.31 -2.70
CA THR A 415 12.04 23.20 -3.39
C THR A 415 13.09 22.60 -2.45
N LEU A 416 13.85 21.60 -2.90
CA LEU A 416 14.97 21.00 -2.18
C LEU A 416 16.28 21.36 -2.89
N GLU A 417 17.18 22.05 -2.21
CA GLU A 417 18.37 22.65 -2.82
C GLU A 417 19.68 22.17 -2.15
N ASN A 418 20.69 21.83 -2.97
CA ASN A 418 22.06 21.43 -2.58
C ASN A 418 22.23 20.12 -1.77
N PHE A 419 21.19 19.30 -1.61
CA PHE A 419 21.28 17.96 -1.01
C PHE A 419 21.80 16.91 -2.01
N ASP A 420 22.66 15.98 -1.59
CA ASP A 420 23.07 14.86 -2.47
C ASP A 420 21.89 13.94 -2.81
N ILE A 421 20.97 13.73 -1.87
CA ILE A 421 19.73 12.97 -2.08
C ILE A 421 18.55 13.85 -1.69
N GLY A 422 17.48 13.88 -2.48
CA GLY A 422 16.27 14.63 -2.14
C GLY A 422 15.44 13.88 -1.09
N VAL A 423 14.87 12.75 -1.48
CA VAL A 423 14.13 11.85 -0.58
C VAL A 423 14.75 10.45 -0.61
N LEU A 424 15.07 9.93 0.57
CA LEU A 424 15.46 8.55 0.78
C LEU A 424 14.25 7.75 1.30
N THR A 425 13.81 6.74 0.56
CA THR A 425 12.67 5.90 0.96
C THR A 425 12.98 4.41 0.84
N ARG A 426 12.17 3.59 1.54
CA ARG A 426 12.12 2.13 1.43
C ARG A 426 10.77 1.61 0.95
N THR A 427 9.79 2.51 0.78
CA THR A 427 8.40 2.21 0.41
C THR A 427 8.03 2.94 -0.88
N SER A 428 7.06 2.42 -1.62
CA SER A 428 6.58 2.99 -2.88
C SER A 428 5.66 4.20 -2.72
N GLY A 429 5.12 4.45 -1.52
CA GLY A 429 4.15 5.52 -1.25
C GLY A 429 4.72 6.94 -1.17
N LEU A 430 5.79 7.24 -1.91
CA LEU A 430 6.29 8.61 -2.05
C LEU A 430 5.63 9.28 -3.26
N HIS A 431 4.88 10.35 -3.02
CA HIS A 431 4.28 11.19 -4.04
C HIS A 431 4.87 12.60 -4.00
N LEU A 432 5.10 13.18 -5.18
CA LEU A 432 5.70 14.50 -5.35
C LEU A 432 4.80 15.33 -6.27
N LYS A 433 4.33 16.48 -5.77
CA LYS A 433 3.46 17.40 -6.50
C LYS A 433 4.10 18.80 -6.47
N ASN A 434 4.37 19.40 -7.62
CA ASN A 434 5.04 20.70 -7.71
C ASN A 434 6.38 20.80 -6.94
N VAL A 435 7.08 19.67 -6.70
CA VAL A 435 8.37 19.64 -6.00
C VAL A 435 9.52 19.87 -6.98
N GLN A 436 10.42 20.78 -6.63
CA GLN A 436 11.63 21.06 -7.40
C GLN A 436 12.88 20.57 -6.67
N PHE A 437 13.83 19.98 -7.41
CA PHE A 437 15.12 19.55 -6.88
C PHE A 437 16.23 20.35 -7.59
N LYS A 438 16.92 21.22 -6.85
CA LYS A 438 17.98 22.10 -7.37
C LYS A 438 19.34 21.64 -6.85
N ASN A 439 20.33 21.52 -7.72
CA ASN A 439 21.66 20.99 -7.39
C ASN A 439 21.61 19.66 -6.60
N CYS A 440 20.58 18.84 -6.84
CA CYS A 440 20.37 17.58 -6.14
C CYS A 440 20.83 16.41 -7.00
N ARG A 441 21.80 15.63 -6.51
CA ARG A 441 22.43 14.56 -7.31
C ARG A 441 21.47 13.38 -7.54
N VAL A 442 20.63 13.05 -6.56
CA VAL A 442 19.63 11.97 -6.64
C VAL A 442 18.29 12.45 -6.05
N PRO A 443 17.34 12.92 -6.86
CA PRO A 443 16.06 13.44 -6.37
C PRO A 443 15.29 12.47 -5.46
N VAL A 444 15.24 11.20 -5.82
CA VAL A 444 14.67 10.12 -4.99
C VAL A 444 15.58 8.90 -5.06
N GLN A 445 15.91 8.32 -3.90
CA GLN A 445 16.63 7.06 -3.79
C GLN A 445 15.80 6.02 -3.04
N TYR A 446 15.65 4.84 -3.64
CA TYR A 446 15.01 3.68 -3.03
C TYR A 446 16.05 2.72 -2.46
N ASN A 447 16.00 2.47 -1.15
CA ASN A 447 16.89 1.55 -0.45
C ASN A 447 16.21 0.20 -0.21
N PHE A 448 16.68 -0.83 -0.88
CA PHE A 448 16.16 -2.20 -0.74
C PHE A 448 16.99 -3.00 0.26
N LEU A 449 16.31 -3.59 1.24
CA LEU A 449 16.89 -4.48 2.26
C LEU A 449 16.55 -5.93 1.91
N PHE A 450 17.54 -6.63 1.34
CA PHE A 450 17.44 -8.06 1.07
C PHE A 450 17.88 -8.85 2.31
N LYS A 451 17.16 -9.91 2.64
CA LYS A 451 17.31 -10.65 3.91
C LYS A 451 18.73 -11.22 4.15
N ASP A 452 19.47 -11.47 3.06
CA ASP A 452 20.78 -12.14 3.07
C ASP A 452 21.88 -11.38 2.28
N ARG A 453 21.71 -10.07 2.01
CA ARG A 453 22.71 -9.25 1.29
C ARG A 453 22.81 -7.82 1.84
N PRO A 454 23.98 -7.15 1.77
CA PRO A 454 24.08 -5.73 2.11
C PRO A 454 23.17 -4.88 1.22
N VAL A 455 22.79 -3.69 1.71
CA VAL A 455 21.84 -2.76 1.06
C VAL A 455 22.25 -2.52 -0.40
N ILE A 456 21.34 -2.79 -1.33
CA ILE A 456 21.55 -2.53 -2.76
C ILE A 456 20.81 -1.23 -3.10
N ASN A 457 21.57 -0.21 -3.50
CA ASN A 457 21.02 1.06 -3.97
C ASN A 457 20.59 0.90 -5.44
N GLY A 458 19.30 1.06 -5.72
CA GLY A 458 18.75 1.00 -7.08
C GLY A 458 18.37 2.37 -7.62
N ARG A 459 18.54 2.58 -8.93
CA ARG A 459 18.00 3.73 -9.68
C ARG A 459 17.19 3.21 -10.86
N PHE A 460 15.90 3.51 -10.90
CA PHE A 460 15.06 3.20 -12.06
C PHE A 460 15.31 4.21 -13.20
N ALA A 461 15.21 3.75 -14.44
CA ALA A 461 15.59 4.52 -15.63
C ALA A 461 14.49 5.47 -16.14
N ASP A 462 13.23 5.25 -15.75
CA ASP A 462 12.06 5.87 -16.39
C ASP A 462 11.66 7.24 -15.81
N THR A 463 12.51 7.87 -15.00
CA THR A 463 12.32 9.28 -14.64
C THR A 463 13.07 10.17 -15.64
N VAL A 464 12.32 10.83 -16.53
CA VAL A 464 12.85 11.86 -17.43
C VAL A 464 13.25 13.09 -16.60
N PHE A 465 14.52 13.18 -16.22
CA PHE A 465 15.09 14.35 -15.57
C PHE A 465 15.63 15.33 -16.61
N TYR A 466 15.07 16.53 -16.68
CA TYR A 466 15.65 17.63 -17.44
C TYR A 466 16.92 18.13 -16.73
N ASN A 467 18.08 17.67 -17.19
CA ASN A 467 19.36 18.20 -16.77
C ASN A 467 19.68 19.46 -17.59
N SER A 468 19.80 20.62 -16.96
CA SER A 468 20.00 21.91 -17.64
C SER A 468 21.38 22.07 -18.30
N ASN A 469 22.28 21.10 -18.14
CA ASN A 469 23.67 21.16 -18.61
C ASN A 469 24.02 20.21 -19.77
N SER A 470 23.07 19.44 -20.34
CA SER A 470 23.33 18.64 -21.54
C SER A 470 22.98 19.40 -22.83
N ILE A 471 23.73 20.46 -23.10
CA ILE A 471 23.89 21.03 -24.45
C ILE A 471 25.31 20.73 -24.91
N HIS A 472 25.48 19.71 -25.76
CA HIS A 472 26.53 19.67 -26.77
C HIS A 472 26.15 18.66 -27.86
N LEU A 473 25.80 19.23 -29.03
CA LEU A 473 25.70 18.63 -30.38
C LEU A 473 24.96 17.28 -30.52
#